data_AF-A0A8T4RUM6-F1
#
_entry.id   AF-A0A8T4RUM6-F1
#
_cell.length_a   1.000
_cell.length_b   1.000
_cell.length_c   1.000
_cell.angle_alpha   90.00
_cell.angle_beta   90.00
_cell.angle_gamma   90.00
#
_symmetry.space_group_name_H-M   'P 1'
#
loop_
_entity.id
_entity.type
_entity.pdbx_description
1 polymer ?
#
loop_
_entity_poly.entity_id
_entity_poly.type
_entity_poly.pdbx_seq_one_letter_code
_entity_poly.pdbx_strand_id
1 'polypeptide(L)'
;NITAMVIKSETLSFTVPEVLRMELGAVSKTGYYDSTSEFLRDAMRTLLASRKDLRIAIASVLYKEGTISLGKAVEIADVHYEDMKKILAEKGIALKRGSSTKKERKEELEKIKKWKG
;
A
#
# COMPACT_ATOMS: atom_id res chain seq x y z
N ASN A 1 -12.89 -15.58 -21.80
CA ASN A 1 -13.37 -15.29 -20.43
C ASN A 1 -12.20 -14.92 -19.55
N ILE A 2 -11.99 -13.62 -19.37
CA ILE A 2 -10.93 -13.07 -18.54
C ILE A 2 -11.38 -13.27 -17.09
N THR A 3 -10.81 -14.28 -16.42
CA THR A 3 -11.03 -14.52 -15.00
C THR A 3 -10.57 -13.28 -14.25
N ALA A 4 -11.51 -12.56 -13.63
CA ALA A 4 -11.22 -11.43 -12.78
C ALA A 4 -10.11 -11.84 -11.80
N MET A 5 -8.97 -11.15 -11.86
CA MET A 5 -7.97 -11.21 -10.79
C MET A 5 -8.71 -10.83 -9.51
N VAL A 6 -8.97 -11.83 -8.65
CA VAL A 6 -9.53 -11.60 -7.33
C VAL A 6 -8.54 -10.68 -6.61
N ILE A 7 -8.90 -9.41 -6.47
CA ILE A 7 -8.20 -8.51 -5.57
C ILE A 7 -8.39 -9.15 -4.20
N LYS A 8 -7.32 -9.74 -3.66
CA LYS A 8 -7.35 -10.37 -2.35
C LYS A 8 -7.55 -9.26 -1.31
N SER A 9 -8.80 -9.01 -0.96
CA SER A 9 -9.18 -8.09 0.09
C SER A 9 -9.08 -8.82 1.43
N GLU A 10 -8.38 -8.23 2.38
CA GLU A 10 -8.30 -8.72 3.75
C GLU A 10 -9.14 -7.81 4.66
N THR A 11 -9.85 -8.42 5.60
CA THR A 11 -10.68 -7.69 6.56
C THR A 11 -9.81 -7.17 7.69
N LEU A 12 -9.87 -5.87 7.94
CA LEU A 12 -9.30 -5.23 9.13
C LEU A 12 -10.43 -4.87 10.10
N SER A 13 -10.35 -5.36 11.34
CA SER A 13 -11.26 -4.97 12.41
C SER A 13 -10.54 -4.09 13.43
N PHE A 14 -11.24 -3.08 13.94
CA PHE A 14 -10.75 -2.19 14.98
C PHE A 14 -11.92 -1.67 15.82
N THR A 15 -11.65 -1.30 17.06
CA THR A 15 -12.65 -0.75 17.97
C THR A 15 -12.78 0.76 17.74
N VAL A 16 -14.01 1.25 17.70
CA VAL A 16 -14.33 2.67 17.55
C VAL A 16 -15.31 3.13 18.65
N PRO A 17 -15.31 4.42 19.01
CA PRO A 17 -16.36 5.00 19.83
C PRO A 17 -17.74 4.81 19.19
N GLU A 18 -18.78 4.69 20.02
CA GLU A 18 -20.16 4.47 19.57
C GLU A 18 -20.64 5.54 18.57
N VAL A 19 -20.30 6.80 18.82
CA VAL A 19 -20.65 7.93 17.95
C VAL A 19 -20.08 7.74 16.54
N LEU A 20 -18.81 7.36 16.44
CA LEU A 20 -18.17 7.12 15.14
C LEU A 20 -18.80 5.93 14.40
N ARG A 21 -19.20 4.88 15.12
CA ARG A 21 -19.94 3.75 14.53
C ARG A 21 -21.26 4.21 13.93
N MET A 22 -22.01 5.07 14.63
CA MET A 22 -23.27 5.63 14.15
C MET A 22 -23.06 6.46 12.88
N GLU A 23 -22.06 7.35 12.86
CA GLU A 23 -21.71 8.18 11.71
C GLU A 23 -21.32 7.32 10.49
N LEU A 24 -20.42 6.34 10.68
CA LEU A 24 -19.99 5.43 9.62
C LEU A 24 -21.14 4.60 9.03
N GLY A 25 -22.14 4.24 9.84
CA GLY A 25 -23.35 3.55 9.39
C GLY A 25 -24.35 4.42 8.63
N ALA A 26 -24.24 5.75 8.74
CA ALA A 26 -25.06 6.69 7.98
C ALA A 26 -24.49 6.99 6.59
N VAL A 27 -23.18 6.78 6.37
CA VAL A 27 -22.49 7.12 5.12
C VAL A 27 -23.17 6.55 3.87
N SER A 28 -23.52 5.26 3.86
CA SER A 28 -24.18 4.65 2.70
C SER A 28 -25.60 5.17 2.44
N LYS A 29 -26.22 5.80 3.44
CA LYS A 29 -27.55 6.41 3.32
C LYS A 29 -27.52 7.81 2.71
N THR A 30 -26.33 8.41 2.60
CA THR A 30 -26.17 9.76 2.03
C THR A 30 -26.26 9.78 0.50
N GLY A 31 -26.04 8.64 -0.15
CA GLY A 31 -25.95 8.53 -1.61
C GLY A 31 -24.58 8.89 -2.21
N TYR A 32 -23.61 9.33 -1.40
CA TYR A 32 -22.25 9.65 -1.89
C TYR A 32 -21.33 8.43 -2.03
N TYR A 33 -21.58 7.36 -1.27
CA TYR A 33 -20.79 6.13 -1.29
C TYR A 33 -21.71 4.92 -1.21
N ASP A 34 -21.37 3.83 -1.90
CA ASP A 34 -22.16 2.61 -1.94
C ASP A 34 -22.04 1.82 -0.61
N SER A 35 -20.96 2.04 0.13
CA SER A 35 -20.72 1.38 1.41
C SER A 35 -19.76 2.14 2.33
N THR A 36 -19.85 1.87 3.63
CA THR A 36 -18.85 2.32 4.60
C THR A 36 -17.44 1.86 4.22
N SER A 37 -17.29 0.66 3.68
CA SER A 37 -16.00 0.12 3.24
C SER A 37 -15.39 0.91 2.08
N GLU A 38 -16.20 1.37 1.15
CA GLU A 38 -15.75 2.23 0.05
C GLU A 38 -15.30 3.59 0.57
N PHE A 39 -16.13 4.24 1.38
CA PHE A 39 -15.81 5.49 2.04
C PHE A 39 -14.49 5.41 2.82
N LEU A 40 -14.30 4.38 3.65
CA LEU A 40 -13.08 4.22 4.42
C LEU A 40 -11.85 4.02 3.53
N ARG A 41 -11.97 3.26 2.42
CA ARG A 41 -10.86 3.11 1.46
C ARG A 41 -10.50 4.45 0.82
N ASP A 42 -11.50 5.24 0.46
CA ASP A 42 -11.29 6.55 -0.15
C ASP A 42 -10.69 7.56 0.84
N ALA A 43 -11.21 7.59 2.08
CA ALA A 43 -10.67 8.41 3.16
C ALA A 43 -9.19 8.09 3.44
N MET A 44 -8.83 6.80 3.52
CA MET A 44 -7.43 6.38 3.71
C MET A 44 -6.55 6.79 2.54
N ARG A 45 -7.01 6.61 1.30
CA ARG A 45 -6.27 7.03 0.09
C ARG A 45 -6.03 8.53 0.08
N THR A 46 -7.07 9.30 0.37
CA THR A 46 -7.04 10.77 0.41
C THR A 46 -6.07 11.26 1.49
N LEU A 47 -6.16 10.69 2.70
CA LEU A 47 -5.25 11.02 3.79
C LEU A 47 -3.79 10.73 3.40
N LEU A 48 -3.51 9.53 2.88
CA LEU A 48 -2.15 9.16 2.47
C LEU A 48 -1.65 10.02 1.30
N ALA A 49 -2.49 10.37 0.33
CA ALA A 49 -2.13 11.27 -0.76
C ALA A 49 -1.72 12.65 -0.26
N SER A 50 -2.41 13.18 0.76
CA SER A 50 -2.08 14.47 1.38
C SER A 50 -0.86 14.42 2.32
N ARG A 51 -0.51 13.23 2.83
CA ARG A 51 0.57 13.02 3.82
C ARG A 51 1.75 12.26 3.22
N LYS A 52 2.49 12.93 2.32
CA LYS A 52 3.70 12.38 1.69
C LYS A 52 4.74 11.91 2.72
N ASP A 53 4.89 12.67 3.81
CA ASP A 53 5.74 12.32 4.96
C ASP A 53 5.37 10.95 5.56
N LEU A 54 4.07 10.70 5.75
CA LEU A 54 3.55 9.45 6.29
C LEU A 54 3.76 8.30 5.30
N ARG A 55 3.54 8.51 4.01
CA ARG A 55 3.79 7.51 2.96
C ARG A 55 5.25 7.07 2.94
N ILE A 56 6.18 8.02 3.02
CA ILE A 56 7.61 7.76 3.12
C ILE A 56 7.93 6.95 4.39
N ALA A 57 7.34 7.32 5.53
CA ALA A 57 7.54 6.60 6.78
C ALA A 57 7.05 5.14 6.68
N ILE A 58 5.84 4.93 6.17
CA ILE A 58 5.26 3.59 5.94
C ILE A 58 6.16 2.76 5.02
N ALA A 59 6.55 3.31 3.87
CA ALA A 59 7.43 2.64 2.92
C ALA A 59 8.77 2.24 3.57
N SER A 60 9.34 3.12 4.39
CA SER A 60 10.61 2.89 5.09
C SER A 60 10.50 1.75 6.12
N VAL A 61 9.42 1.71 6.91
CA VAL A 61 9.17 0.64 7.89
C VAL A 61 9.03 -0.70 7.17
N LEU A 62 8.15 -0.77 6.17
CA LEU A 62 7.90 -2.01 5.42
C LEU A 62 9.16 -2.52 4.70
N TYR A 63 9.99 -1.62 4.17
CA TYR A 63 11.25 -2.01 3.54
C TYR A 63 12.26 -2.54 4.56
N LYS A 64 12.41 -1.83 5.70
CA LYS A 64 13.32 -2.22 6.78
C LYS A 64 12.98 -3.61 7.32
N GLU A 65 11.70 -3.92 7.47
CA GLU A 65 11.21 -5.24 7.89
C GLU A 65 11.38 -6.32 6.81
N GLY A 66 11.67 -5.92 5.57
CA GLY A 66 11.77 -6.82 4.43
C GLY A 66 10.42 -7.34 3.93
N THR A 67 9.32 -6.73 4.37
CA THR A 67 7.95 -7.00 3.92
C THR A 67 7.78 -6.61 2.45
N ILE A 68 8.49 -5.59 2.00
CA ILE A 68 8.43 -5.09 0.62
C ILE A 68 9.81 -4.88 0.01
N SER A 69 9.87 -4.89 -1.33
CA SER A 69 11.05 -4.55 -2.11
C SER A 69 11.30 -3.03 -2.14
N LEU A 70 12.49 -2.62 -2.62
CA LEU A 70 12.78 -1.19 -2.84
C LEU A 70 11.84 -0.59 -3.90
N GLY A 71 11.53 -1.33 -4.98
CA GLY A 71 10.58 -0.88 -6.00
C GLY A 71 9.19 -0.66 -5.40
N LYS A 72 8.73 -1.55 -4.52
CA LYS A 72 7.44 -1.36 -3.85
C LYS A 72 7.47 -0.21 -2.84
N ALA A 73 8.61 0.04 -2.19
CA ALA A 73 8.79 1.21 -1.33
C ALA A 73 8.69 2.52 -2.13
N VAL A 74 9.27 2.57 -3.33
CA VAL A 74 9.18 3.70 -4.28
C VAL A 74 7.72 3.97 -4.67
N GLU A 75 6.96 2.93 -5.02
CA GLU A 75 5.52 3.07 -5.32
C GLU A 75 4.74 3.61 -4.11
N ILE A 76 4.98 3.06 -2.91
CA ILE A 76 4.25 3.48 -1.70
C ILE A 76 4.64 4.90 -1.30
N ALA A 77 5.90 5.29 -1.44
CA ALA A 77 6.38 6.63 -1.09
C ALA A 77 6.05 7.70 -2.16
N ASP A 78 5.84 7.30 -3.42
CA ASP A 78 5.64 8.19 -4.58
C ASP A 78 6.78 9.21 -4.72
N VAL A 79 7.98 8.65 -4.79
CA VAL A 79 9.24 9.36 -5.03
C VAL A 79 9.99 8.64 -6.14
N HIS A 80 11.06 9.24 -6.66
CA HIS A 80 11.92 8.51 -7.59
C HIS A 80 12.79 7.49 -6.85
N TYR A 81 13.27 6.49 -7.59
CA TYR A 81 14.07 5.40 -7.04
C TYR A 81 15.32 5.88 -6.29
N GLU A 82 15.98 6.92 -6.81
CA GLU A 82 17.18 7.48 -6.20
C GLU A 82 16.86 8.27 -4.92
N ASP A 83 15.72 8.95 -4.87
CA ASP A 83 15.27 9.66 -3.67
C ASP A 83 14.93 8.67 -2.55
N MET A 84 14.29 7.55 -2.87
CA MET A 84 14.01 6.51 -1.88
C MET A 84 15.30 5.94 -1.27
N LYS A 85 16.36 5.75 -2.06
CA LYS A 85 17.66 5.30 -1.52
C LYS A 85 18.24 6.30 -0.54
N LYS A 86 18.21 7.59 -0.88
CA LYS A 86 18.71 8.67 0.00
C LYS A 86 17.91 8.72 1.30
N ILE A 87 16.59 8.70 1.20
CA ILE A 87 15.67 8.66 2.36
C ILE A 87 16.00 7.49 3.29
N LEU A 88 16.21 6.28 2.74
CA LEU A 88 16.56 5.12 3.55
C LEU A 88 17.94 5.28 4.21
N ALA A 89 18.94 5.79 3.48
CA ALA A 89 20.27 6.03 4.01
C ALA A 89 20.26 7.08 5.13
N GLU A 90 19.55 8.19 4.95
CA GLU A 90 19.35 9.24 5.97
C GLU A 90 18.68 8.70 7.24
N LYS A 91 17.79 7.71 7.08
CA LYS A 91 17.14 7.00 8.20
C LYS A 91 17.99 5.87 8.79
N GLY A 92 19.24 5.69 8.35
CA GLY A 92 20.12 4.61 8.79
C GLY A 92 19.68 3.21 8.36
N ILE A 93 18.82 3.10 7.34
CA ILE A 93 18.32 1.84 6.82
C ILE A 93 19.24 1.38 5.70
N ALA A 94 19.99 0.30 5.95
CA ALA A 94 20.92 -0.25 4.98
C ALA A 94 20.19 -0.73 3.72
N LEU A 95 20.67 -0.31 2.56
CA LEU A 95 20.23 -0.86 1.29
C LEU A 95 20.66 -2.32 1.21
N LYS A 96 19.70 -3.22 0.93
CA LYS A 96 20.02 -4.62 0.64
C LYS A 96 20.94 -4.67 -0.58
N ARG A 97 22.18 -5.14 -0.40
CA ARG A 97 23.16 -5.28 -1.49
C ARG A 97 22.65 -6.35 -2.47
N GLY A 98 22.41 -5.95 -3.71
CA GLY A 98 22.06 -6.85 -4.82
C GLY A 98 20.56 -6.86 -5.12
N SER A 99 20.24 -6.43 -6.34
CA SER A 99 18.93 -6.45 -6.98
C SER A 99 18.08 -7.67 -6.63
N SER A 100 16.87 -7.41 -6.13
CA SER A 100 15.77 -8.37 -5.91
C SER A 100 16.12 -9.55 -5.00
N THR A 101 15.43 -9.63 -3.87
CA THR A 101 15.38 -10.88 -3.11
C THR A 101 14.97 -12.00 -4.08
N LYS A 102 15.56 -13.23 -4.03
CA LYS A 102 15.24 -14.34 -4.98
C LYS A 102 13.72 -14.56 -5.16
N LYS A 103 12.94 -14.23 -4.14
CA LYS A 103 11.48 -14.25 -4.11
C LYS A 103 10.84 -13.17 -5.00
N GLU A 104 11.31 -11.93 -4.92
CA GLU A 104 10.80 -10.78 -5.71
C GLU A 104 11.06 -10.99 -7.20
N ARG A 105 12.25 -11.47 -7.56
CA ARG A 105 12.57 -11.81 -8.95
C ARG A 105 11.68 -12.93 -9.48
N LYS A 106 11.36 -13.94 -8.66
CA LYS A 106 10.40 -14.99 -9.02
C LYS A 106 8.99 -14.42 -9.21
N GLU A 107 8.51 -13.59 -8.28
CA GLU A 107 7.16 -13.02 -8.38
C GLU A 107 6.99 -12.07 -9.58
N GLU A 108 8.01 -11.26 -9.90
CA GLU A 108 8.01 -10.41 -11.09
C GLU A 108 8.11 -11.23 -12.39
N LEU A 109 8.96 -12.26 -12.44
CA LEU A 109 9.06 -13.16 -13.60
C LEU A 109 7.76 -13.94 -13.83
N GLU A 110 7.07 -14.37 -12.78
CA GLU A 110 5.78 -15.06 -12.91
C GLU A 110 4.67 -14.11 -13.39
N LYS A 111 4.69 -12.82 -12.97
CA LYS A 111 3.79 -11.80 -13.52
C LYS A 111 4.04 -11.55 -15.01
N ILE A 112 5.30 -11.48 -15.43
CA ILE A 112 5.68 -11.25 -16.85
C ILE A 112 5.31 -12.45 -17.73
N LYS A 113 5.50 -13.69 -17.25
CA LYS A 113 5.12 -14.90 -17.99
C LYS A 113 3.61 -14.99 -18.23
N LYS A 114 2.79 -14.61 -17.24
CA LYS A 114 1.31 -14.59 -17.35
C LYS A 114 0.76 -13.58 -18.37
N TRP A 115 1.57 -12.62 -18.82
CA TRP A 115 1.17 -11.61 -19.80
C TRP A 115 1.56 -11.97 -21.24
N LYS A 116 2.43 -12.99 -21.41
CA LYS A 116 2.93 -13.45 -22.71
C LYS A 116 2.44 -14.85 -23.10
N GLY A 117 1.52 -15.43 -22.32
CA GLY A 117 0.78 -16.66 -22.65
C GLY A 117 -0.70 -16.41 -22.52
#